data_AF-A0A6L7QIV2-F1
#
_entry.id   AF-A0A6L7QIV2-F1
#
_cell.length_a   1.000
_cell.length_b   1.000
_cell.length_c   1.000
_cell.angle_alpha   90.00
_cell.angle_beta   90.00
_cell.angle_gamma   90.00
#
_symmetry.space_group_name_H-M   'P 1'
#
loop_
_entity.id
_entity.type
_entity.pdbx_description
1 polymer ?
#
loop_
_entity_poly.entity_id
_entity_poly.type
_entity_poly.pdbx_seq_one_letter_code
_entity_poly.pdbx_strand_id
1 'polypeptide(L)'
;MRLTFEEGTLLLRDYVGPDAPPAFVWDARVDHWRAQAHFYRESIEHLKRHEVAFKNTAPRYNTLSLQLRTAPEPHPHQAESIAAWQQHGCRGVVVLPTGTGKSQVALMAMVEVQRSTLVVAPTIDLMNQWYDLLTRSFAVEVGLLGGGYHELADLTVATYDSAYMQMDRYGNRFGLIVFDEVHHLPGEMYSHAAEMCLAPYRLGLTATPERDEGRHVLLDTLVGPVAYERGIRALTGEY
;
A
#
# COMPACT_ATOMS: atom_id res chain seq x y z
N MET A 1 2.76 17.24 -21.58
CA MET A 1 2.88 15.95 -20.86
C MET A 1 1.70 15.69 -19.93
N ARG A 2 1.18 14.46 -19.95
CA ARG A 2 0.19 13.92 -19.01
C ARG A 2 0.71 12.62 -18.41
N LEU A 3 0.55 12.44 -17.10
CA LEU A 3 0.81 11.16 -16.42
C LEU A 3 -0.51 10.41 -16.29
N THR A 4 -0.60 9.21 -16.88
CA THR A 4 -1.80 8.36 -16.86
C THR A 4 -1.50 6.98 -16.30
N PHE A 5 -2.52 6.29 -15.80
CA PHE A 5 -2.44 4.89 -15.39
C PHE A 5 -3.10 4.00 -16.46
N GLU A 6 -2.47 2.88 -16.81
CA GLU A 6 -2.97 1.90 -17.78
C GLU A 6 -2.43 0.51 -17.41
N GLU A 7 -3.33 -0.46 -17.21
CA GLU A 7 -3.00 -1.88 -16.99
C GLU A 7 -1.86 -2.10 -15.98
N GLY A 8 -1.98 -1.53 -14.77
CA GLY A 8 -0.97 -1.70 -13.71
C GLY A 8 0.31 -0.88 -13.90
N THR A 9 0.35 0.02 -14.88
CA THR A 9 1.54 0.83 -15.20
C THR A 9 1.21 2.31 -15.32
N LEU A 10 2.25 3.14 -15.31
CA LEU A 10 2.19 4.57 -15.58
C LEU A 10 2.70 4.85 -16.99
N LEU A 11 2.04 5.76 -17.69
CA LEU A 11 2.45 6.25 -19.00
C LEU A 11 2.68 7.76 -18.96
N LEU A 12 3.75 8.23 -19.58
CA LEU A 12 3.95 9.65 -19.88
C LEU A 12 3.49 9.94 -21.31
N ARG A 13 2.27 10.49 -21.42
CA ARG A 13 1.67 10.92 -22.69
C ARG A 13 2.13 12.32 -23.05
N ASP A 14 2.40 12.55 -24.32
CA ASP A 14 2.85 13.86 -24.82
C ASP A 14 4.11 14.36 -24.10
N TYR A 15 5.03 13.45 -23.76
CA TYR A 15 6.31 13.79 -23.16
C TYR A 15 7.33 14.13 -24.24
N VAL A 16 7.90 15.33 -24.14
CA VAL A 16 8.97 15.82 -25.01
C VAL A 16 10.04 16.38 -24.09
N GLY A 17 10.97 15.53 -23.67
CA GLY A 17 12.08 15.89 -22.80
C GLY A 17 13.26 14.95 -23.04
N PRO A 18 14.49 15.39 -22.71
CA PRO A 18 15.70 14.62 -22.99
C PRO A 18 15.77 13.32 -22.18
N ASP A 19 15.32 13.33 -20.92
CA ASP A 19 15.38 12.18 -20.00
C ASP A 19 14.04 11.99 -19.27
N ALA A 20 13.40 10.83 -19.37
CA ALA A 20 12.23 10.49 -18.56
C ALA A 20 12.65 10.22 -17.09
N PRO A 21 11.70 10.19 -16.12
CA PRO A 21 12.03 9.78 -14.76
C PRO A 21 12.69 8.38 -14.77
N PRO A 22 13.66 8.08 -13.89
CA PRO A 22 14.54 6.91 -14.03
C PRO A 22 13.84 5.54 -14.15
N ALA A 23 12.64 5.39 -13.58
CA ALA A 23 11.88 4.15 -13.64
C ALA A 23 11.15 3.94 -14.98
N PHE A 24 11.08 4.97 -15.83
CA PHE A 24 10.39 4.90 -17.12
C PHE A 24 11.31 4.38 -18.22
N VAL A 25 10.79 3.43 -18.98
CA VAL A 25 11.43 2.88 -20.17
C VAL A 25 10.53 3.13 -21.38
N TRP A 26 11.12 3.42 -22.53
CA TRP A 26 10.36 3.58 -23.77
C TRP A 26 9.71 2.25 -24.20
N ASP A 27 8.39 2.22 -24.35
CA ASP A 27 7.63 1.07 -24.84
C ASP A 27 7.12 1.33 -26.27
N ALA A 28 7.82 0.77 -27.25
CA ALA A 28 7.52 0.95 -28.66
C ALA A 28 6.15 0.39 -29.10
N ARG A 29 5.51 -0.49 -28.29
CA ARG A 29 4.19 -1.05 -28.63
C ARG A 29 3.07 -0.04 -28.42
N VAL A 30 3.25 0.86 -27.46
CA VAL A 30 2.29 1.91 -27.12
C VAL A 30 2.78 3.30 -27.51
N ASP A 31 4.02 3.45 -27.98
CA ASP A 31 4.66 4.72 -28.36
C ASP A 31 4.75 5.72 -27.21
N HIS A 32 5.02 5.21 -26.00
CA HIS A 32 5.06 6.00 -24.78
C HIS A 32 6.14 5.49 -23.82
N TRP A 33 6.64 6.38 -22.96
CA TRP A 33 7.41 6.00 -21.78
C TRP A 33 6.49 5.32 -20.77
N ARG A 34 6.91 4.16 -20.25
CA ARG A 34 6.15 3.32 -19.33
C ARG A 34 6.96 2.92 -18.09
N ALA A 35 6.33 2.89 -16.92
CA ALA A 35 6.91 2.39 -15.67
C ALA A 35 5.88 1.57 -14.88
N GLN A 36 6.30 0.68 -13.99
CA GLN A 36 5.39 0.02 -13.06
C GLN A 36 4.69 1.04 -12.15
N ALA A 37 3.44 0.79 -11.77
CA ALA A 37 2.64 1.79 -11.05
C ALA A 37 3.17 2.16 -9.67
N HIS A 38 3.86 1.25 -8.99
CA HIS A 38 4.42 1.53 -7.68
C HIS A 38 5.47 2.64 -7.66
N PHE A 39 6.13 2.93 -8.80
CA PHE A 39 7.05 4.06 -8.94
C PHE A 39 6.37 5.43 -9.03
N TYR A 40 5.05 5.49 -8.86
CA TYR A 40 4.27 6.72 -8.98
C TYR A 40 4.80 7.83 -8.09
N ARG A 41 5.09 7.54 -6.81
CA ARG A 41 5.56 8.55 -5.87
C ARG A 41 6.92 9.12 -6.30
N GLU A 42 7.90 8.26 -6.56
CA GLU A 42 9.24 8.64 -7.01
C GLU A 42 9.17 9.46 -8.30
N SER A 43 8.27 9.09 -9.20
CA SER A 43 8.05 9.79 -10.48
C SER A 43 7.48 11.19 -10.27
N ILE A 44 6.47 11.34 -9.40
CA ILE A 44 5.90 12.65 -9.05
C ILE A 44 6.96 13.54 -8.38
N GLU A 45 7.73 13.00 -7.43
CA GLU A 45 8.80 13.71 -6.74
C GLU A 45 9.90 14.14 -7.71
N HIS A 46 10.31 13.27 -8.63
CA HIS A 46 11.28 13.58 -9.66
C HIS A 46 10.80 14.71 -10.59
N LEU A 47 9.57 14.62 -11.11
CA LEU A 47 9.02 15.63 -12.01
C LEU A 47 8.89 16.99 -11.32
N LYS A 48 8.48 17.01 -10.05
CA LYS A 48 8.41 18.24 -9.23
C LYS A 48 9.79 18.84 -8.99
N ARG A 49 10.79 18.02 -8.65
CA ARG A 49 12.18 18.47 -8.38
C ARG A 49 12.81 19.15 -9.60
N HIS A 50 12.44 18.70 -10.81
CA HIS A 50 12.92 19.28 -12.08
C HIS A 50 11.96 20.31 -12.67
N GLU A 51 10.95 20.75 -11.91
CA GLU A 51 9.98 21.78 -12.32
C GLU A 51 9.28 21.48 -13.66
N VAL A 52 9.13 20.20 -14.00
CA VAL A 52 8.45 19.77 -15.22
C VAL A 52 6.95 19.99 -15.05
N ALA A 53 6.33 20.79 -15.91
CA ALA A 53 4.88 20.97 -15.91
C ALA A 53 4.17 19.75 -16.48
N PHE A 54 3.21 19.19 -15.74
CA PHE A 54 2.43 18.04 -16.18
C PHE A 54 1.01 18.05 -15.62
N LYS A 55 0.09 17.41 -16.35
CA LYS A 55 -1.24 17.08 -15.84
C LYS A 55 -1.23 15.67 -15.29
N ASN A 56 -1.56 15.52 -14.01
CA ASN A 56 -1.66 14.23 -13.36
C ASN A 56 -3.11 13.71 -13.42
N THR A 57 -3.35 12.66 -14.20
CA THR A 57 -4.66 11.98 -14.26
C THR A 57 -4.55 10.48 -13.97
N ALA A 58 -3.42 10.05 -13.41
CA ALA A 58 -3.17 8.66 -13.03
C ALA A 58 -4.00 8.22 -11.81
N PRO A 59 -3.99 8.93 -10.66
CA PRO A 59 -4.72 8.48 -9.47
C PRO A 59 -6.23 8.64 -9.62
N ARG A 60 -6.98 7.67 -9.10
CA ARG A 60 -8.45 7.64 -8.99
C ARG A 60 -8.94 7.36 -7.57
N TYR A 61 -8.04 7.43 -6.57
CA TYR A 61 -8.41 7.37 -5.16
C TYR A 61 -9.01 8.70 -4.70
N ASN A 62 -9.84 8.63 -3.67
CA ASN A 62 -10.48 9.78 -3.04
C ASN A 62 -9.70 10.23 -1.80
N THR A 63 -9.88 11.50 -1.44
CA THR A 63 -9.58 11.99 -0.10
C THR A 63 -10.78 11.73 0.79
N LEU A 64 -10.56 11.12 1.94
CA LEU A 64 -11.60 10.70 2.86
C LEU A 64 -11.58 11.56 4.14
N SER A 65 -12.58 11.35 4.99
CA SER A 65 -12.66 11.88 6.36
C SER A 65 -12.98 10.74 7.32
N LEU A 66 -12.07 9.77 7.36
CA LEU A 66 -12.12 8.59 8.21
C LEU A 66 -11.94 8.97 9.67
N GLN A 67 -12.91 8.57 10.49
CA GLN A 67 -12.86 8.65 11.94
C GLN A 67 -13.24 7.30 12.51
N LEU A 68 -12.51 6.85 13.54
CA LEU A 68 -12.86 5.63 14.24
C LEU A 68 -14.12 5.84 15.05
N ARG A 69 -15.07 4.92 14.95
CA ARG A 69 -16.29 4.90 15.79
C ARG A 69 -15.93 4.78 17.27
N THR A 70 -14.90 4.01 17.56
CA THR A 70 -14.28 3.88 18.87
C THR A 70 -12.79 4.07 18.72
N ALA A 71 -12.25 5.10 19.36
CA ALA A 71 -10.82 5.38 19.37
C ALA A 71 -10.26 5.08 20.77
N PRO A 72 -9.95 3.81 21.10
CA PRO A 72 -9.22 3.52 22.33
C PRO A 72 -7.84 4.20 22.26
N GLU A 73 -7.30 4.56 23.43
CA GLU A 73 -5.94 5.06 23.50
C GLU A 73 -4.98 3.97 22.99
N PRO A 74 -4.16 4.26 21.97
CA PRO A 74 -3.26 3.27 21.41
C PRO A 74 -2.21 2.90 22.46
N HIS A 75 -1.84 1.61 22.51
CA HIS A 75 -0.71 1.21 23.33
C HIS A 75 0.59 1.92 22.86
N PRO A 76 1.58 2.12 23.73
CA PRO A 76 2.81 2.84 23.38
C PRO A 76 3.48 2.31 22.11
N HIS A 77 3.59 0.98 21.94
CA HIS A 77 4.18 0.38 20.75
C HIS A 77 3.40 0.63 19.46
N GLN A 78 2.07 0.80 19.55
CA GLN A 78 1.23 1.13 18.39
C GLN A 78 1.48 2.59 17.96
N ALA A 79 1.50 3.52 18.92
CA ALA A 79 1.82 4.92 18.66
C ALA A 79 3.26 5.10 18.12
N GLU A 80 4.23 4.43 18.74
CA GLU A 80 5.63 4.40 18.29
C GLU A 80 5.73 3.86 16.85
N SER A 81 5.04 2.76 16.53
CA SER A 81 5.08 2.18 15.19
C SER A 81 4.54 3.11 14.09
N ILE A 82 3.46 3.84 14.37
CA ILE A 82 2.88 4.78 13.41
C ILE A 82 3.77 6.00 13.25
N ALA A 83 4.31 6.54 14.34
CA ALA A 83 5.25 7.66 14.30
C ALA A 83 6.50 7.30 13.48
N ALA A 84 7.05 6.09 13.68
CA ALA A 84 8.20 5.62 12.91
C ALA A 84 7.84 5.42 11.42
N TRP A 85 6.70 4.82 11.11
CA TRP A 85 6.22 4.67 9.73
C TRP A 85 6.03 6.02 9.03
N GLN A 86 5.54 7.05 9.74
CA GLN A 86 5.44 8.41 9.23
C GLN A 86 6.81 9.03 8.92
N GLN A 87 7.82 8.81 9.75
CA GLN A 87 9.20 9.29 9.51
C GLN A 87 9.81 8.67 8.24
N HIS A 88 9.41 7.44 7.90
CA HIS A 88 9.73 6.81 6.62
C HIS A 88 8.81 7.25 5.47
N GLY A 89 8.13 8.39 5.62
CA GLY A 89 7.23 8.95 4.63
C GLY A 89 5.97 8.13 4.41
N CYS A 90 5.51 7.38 5.41
CA CYS A 90 4.35 6.47 5.32
C CYS A 90 4.55 5.35 4.27
N ARG A 91 5.79 4.84 4.19
CA ARG A 91 6.19 3.66 3.41
C ARG A 91 7.10 2.78 4.25
N GLY A 92 6.67 1.58 4.56
CA GLY A 92 7.50 0.63 5.31
C GLY A 92 6.75 -0.51 5.96
N VAL A 93 7.52 -1.39 6.58
CA VAL A 93 7.04 -2.58 7.29
C VAL A 93 7.07 -2.33 8.80
N VAL A 94 5.99 -2.67 9.48
CA VAL A 94 5.88 -2.71 10.93
C VAL A 94 5.86 -4.17 11.39
N VAL A 95 6.87 -4.53 12.18
CA VAL A 95 7.04 -5.87 12.75
C VAL A 95 6.58 -5.87 14.21
N LEU A 96 5.49 -6.59 14.45
CA LEU A 96 4.86 -6.69 15.77
C LEU A 96 4.37 -8.13 16.02
N PRO A 97 4.52 -8.70 17.23
CA PRO A 97 4.08 -10.05 17.51
C PRO A 97 2.57 -10.23 17.30
N THR A 98 2.13 -11.48 17.17
CA THR A 98 0.70 -11.78 17.12
C THR A 98 0.01 -11.34 18.41
N GLY A 99 -1.22 -10.86 18.29
CA GLY A 99 -2.02 -10.40 19.44
C GLY A 99 -1.69 -9.00 19.96
N THR A 100 -0.72 -8.27 19.39
CA THR A 100 -0.33 -6.93 19.89
C THR A 100 -1.01 -5.77 19.15
N GLY A 101 -2.00 -6.08 18.31
CA GLY A 101 -2.82 -5.09 17.61
C GLY A 101 -2.26 -4.59 16.28
N LYS A 102 -1.66 -5.45 15.44
CA LYS A 102 -1.27 -5.12 14.05
C LYS A 102 -2.41 -4.46 13.27
N SER A 103 -3.64 -4.98 13.43
CA SER A 103 -4.80 -4.40 12.77
C SER A 103 -5.13 -3.00 13.28
N GLN A 104 -4.92 -2.71 14.57
CA GLN A 104 -5.08 -1.36 15.11
C GLN A 104 -4.10 -0.37 14.47
N VAL A 105 -2.85 -0.80 14.22
CA VAL A 105 -1.87 0.02 13.48
C VAL A 105 -2.38 0.35 12.08
N ALA A 106 -2.95 -0.61 11.34
CA ALA A 106 -3.54 -0.30 10.03
C ALA A 106 -4.69 0.72 10.11
N LEU A 107 -5.57 0.59 11.10
CA LEU A 107 -6.66 1.55 11.32
C LEU A 107 -6.11 2.96 11.58
N MET A 108 -5.07 3.08 12.41
CA MET A 108 -4.38 4.35 12.66
C MET A 108 -3.74 4.90 11.37
N ALA A 109 -3.12 4.06 10.56
CA ALA A 109 -2.54 4.46 9.27
C ALA A 109 -3.61 4.97 8.28
N MET A 110 -4.80 4.37 8.26
CA MET A 110 -5.93 4.84 7.44
C MET A 110 -6.41 6.23 7.90
N VAL A 111 -6.52 6.44 9.22
CA VAL A 111 -6.88 7.74 9.81
C VAL A 111 -5.79 8.79 9.58
N GLU A 112 -4.53 8.41 9.57
CA GLU A 112 -3.42 9.32 9.25
C GLU A 112 -3.48 9.76 7.79
N VAL A 113 -3.63 8.81 6.87
CA VAL A 113 -3.48 9.06 5.44
C VAL A 113 -4.73 9.67 4.80
N GLN A 114 -5.93 9.34 5.31
CA GLN A 114 -7.21 9.87 4.80
C GLN A 114 -7.40 9.67 3.29
N ARG A 115 -7.12 8.46 2.78
CA ARG A 115 -7.28 8.08 1.37
C ARG A 115 -8.03 6.77 1.22
N SER A 116 -8.58 6.53 0.04
CA SER A 116 -9.07 5.19 -0.34
C SER A 116 -7.96 4.16 -0.09
N THR A 117 -8.31 3.08 0.59
CA THR A 117 -7.36 2.08 1.10
C THR A 117 -7.72 0.68 0.63
N LEU A 118 -6.72 -0.06 0.18
CA LEU A 118 -6.79 -1.49 -0.06
C LEU A 118 -6.08 -2.24 1.06
N VAL A 119 -6.75 -3.18 1.70
CA VAL A 119 -6.12 -4.16 2.60
C VAL A 119 -6.01 -5.49 1.88
N VAL A 120 -4.81 -6.08 1.86
CA VAL A 120 -4.52 -7.36 1.21
C VAL A 120 -4.20 -8.39 2.28
N ALA A 121 -4.99 -9.46 2.35
CA ALA A 121 -4.88 -10.53 3.33
C ALA A 121 -4.57 -11.89 2.65
N PRO A 122 -3.88 -12.82 3.33
CA PRO A 122 -3.46 -14.10 2.72
C PRO A 122 -4.58 -15.12 2.54
N THR A 123 -5.65 -15.06 3.33
CA THR A 123 -6.76 -16.01 3.25
C THR A 123 -8.12 -15.32 3.19
N ILE A 124 -9.13 -16.03 2.69
CA ILE A 124 -10.53 -15.56 2.69
C ILE A 124 -11.03 -15.32 4.12
N ASP A 125 -10.63 -16.16 5.08
CA ASP A 125 -11.02 -15.98 6.48
C ASP A 125 -10.46 -14.68 7.06
N LEU A 126 -9.20 -14.36 6.80
CA LEU A 126 -8.60 -13.10 7.22
C LEU A 126 -9.21 -11.91 6.47
N MET A 127 -9.50 -12.06 5.18
CA MET A 127 -10.22 -11.05 4.41
C MET A 127 -11.58 -10.71 5.06
N ASN A 128 -12.35 -11.71 5.47
CA ASN A 128 -13.63 -11.51 6.17
C ASN A 128 -13.45 -10.87 7.55
N GLN A 129 -12.41 -11.25 8.31
CA GLN A 129 -12.09 -10.61 9.59
C GLN A 129 -11.74 -9.12 9.42
N TRP A 130 -10.97 -8.78 8.38
CA TRP A 130 -10.65 -7.40 8.03
C TRP A 130 -11.90 -6.62 7.62
N TYR A 131 -12.78 -7.22 6.81
CA TYR A 131 -14.05 -6.60 6.44
C TYR A 131 -14.90 -6.25 7.66
N ASP A 132 -15.07 -7.21 8.58
CA ASP A 132 -15.79 -7.00 9.84
C ASP A 132 -15.14 -5.89 10.68
N LEU A 133 -13.80 -5.90 10.78
CA LEU A 133 -13.07 -4.88 11.52
C LEU A 133 -13.29 -3.49 10.93
N LEU A 134 -13.11 -3.31 9.61
CA LEU A 134 -13.27 -2.02 8.95
C LEU A 134 -14.72 -1.51 9.05
N THR A 135 -15.70 -2.40 8.86
CA THR A 135 -17.13 -2.07 8.95
C THR A 135 -17.52 -1.61 10.35
N ARG A 136 -16.94 -2.23 11.39
CA ARG A 136 -17.14 -1.83 12.79
C ARG A 136 -16.34 -0.60 13.19
N SER A 137 -15.21 -0.35 12.51
CA SER A 137 -14.30 0.75 12.86
C SER A 137 -14.68 2.07 12.20
N PHE A 138 -15.23 2.03 10.98
CA PHE A 138 -15.54 3.23 10.19
C PHE A 138 -17.03 3.32 9.84
N ALA A 139 -17.49 4.54 9.55
CA ALA A 139 -18.84 4.82 9.08
C ALA A 139 -18.90 4.98 7.55
N VAL A 140 -18.20 4.11 6.83
CA VAL A 140 -18.15 4.10 5.36
C VAL A 140 -18.41 2.69 4.84
N GLU A 141 -18.82 2.60 3.59
CA GLU A 141 -18.96 1.31 2.90
C GLU A 141 -17.59 0.65 2.72
N VAL A 142 -17.53 -0.66 2.96
CA VAL A 142 -16.34 -1.49 2.77
C VAL A 142 -16.63 -2.49 1.67
N GLY A 143 -15.73 -2.58 0.69
CA GLY A 143 -15.81 -3.54 -0.41
C GLY A 143 -15.00 -4.81 -0.14
N LEU A 144 -15.34 -5.88 -0.86
CA LEU A 144 -14.66 -7.17 -0.84
C LEU A 144 -14.26 -7.60 -2.26
N LEU A 145 -12.99 -7.99 -2.43
CA LEU A 145 -12.46 -8.56 -3.66
C LEU A 145 -11.84 -9.94 -3.37
N GLY A 146 -12.60 -11.00 -3.63
CA GLY A 146 -12.16 -12.37 -3.42
C GLY A 146 -13.24 -13.28 -2.83
N GLY A 147 -13.02 -14.59 -2.86
CA GLY A 147 -14.00 -15.56 -2.34
C GLY A 147 -15.37 -15.53 -3.03
N GLY A 148 -15.44 -15.03 -4.27
CA GLY A 148 -16.69 -14.83 -5.03
C GLY A 148 -17.25 -13.40 -4.99
N TYR A 149 -16.72 -12.52 -4.14
CA TYR A 149 -17.13 -11.12 -4.07
C TYR A 149 -16.34 -10.25 -5.05
N HIS A 150 -17.02 -9.27 -5.66
CA HIS A 150 -16.41 -8.26 -6.51
C HIS A 150 -17.06 -6.89 -6.24
N GLU A 151 -16.83 -6.37 -5.04
CA GLU A 151 -17.39 -5.11 -4.56
C GLU A 151 -16.24 -4.14 -4.26
N LEU A 152 -16.22 -3.00 -4.96
CA LEU A 152 -15.20 -1.97 -4.79
C LEU A 152 -15.78 -0.78 -4.06
N ALA A 153 -15.18 -0.44 -2.93
CA ALA A 153 -15.45 0.79 -2.21
C ALA A 153 -14.15 1.56 -1.91
N ASP A 154 -14.27 2.72 -1.28
CA ASP A 154 -13.10 3.50 -0.88
C ASP A 154 -12.23 2.77 0.14
N LEU A 155 -12.83 1.96 1.02
CA LEU A 155 -12.12 0.95 1.79
C LEU A 155 -12.43 -0.40 1.17
N THR A 156 -11.43 -1.14 0.71
CA THR A 156 -11.63 -2.47 0.12
C THR A 156 -10.68 -3.46 0.77
N VAL A 157 -11.15 -4.68 1.01
CA VAL A 157 -10.31 -5.80 1.43
C VAL A 157 -10.25 -6.83 0.31
N ALA A 158 -9.06 -7.36 0.03
CA ALA A 158 -8.84 -8.38 -0.98
C ALA A 158 -7.96 -9.51 -0.46
N THR A 159 -8.08 -10.70 -1.06
CA THR A 159 -7.00 -11.69 -0.97
C THR A 159 -5.83 -11.30 -1.88
N TYR A 160 -4.62 -11.82 -1.62
CA TYR A 160 -3.48 -11.62 -2.53
C TYR A 160 -3.77 -12.07 -3.96
N ASP A 161 -4.39 -13.25 -4.13
CA ASP A 161 -4.78 -13.76 -5.46
C ASP A 161 -5.74 -12.81 -6.19
N SER A 162 -6.74 -12.32 -5.47
CA SER A 162 -7.75 -11.42 -6.03
C SER A 162 -7.18 -10.05 -6.33
N ALA A 163 -6.26 -9.55 -5.49
CA ALA A 163 -5.51 -8.34 -5.78
C ALA A 163 -4.69 -8.51 -7.07
N TYR A 164 -3.91 -9.59 -7.18
CA TYR A 164 -3.13 -9.89 -8.39
C TYR A 164 -4.01 -9.88 -9.66
N MET A 165 -5.17 -10.53 -9.62
CA MET A 165 -6.09 -10.61 -10.77
C MET A 165 -6.77 -9.28 -11.16
N GLN A 166 -6.71 -8.24 -10.33
CA GLN A 166 -7.53 -7.04 -10.50
C GLN A 166 -6.74 -5.72 -10.45
N MET A 167 -5.45 -5.75 -10.09
CA MET A 167 -4.64 -4.53 -9.95
C MET A 167 -4.29 -3.88 -11.30
N ASP A 168 -4.35 -4.60 -12.42
CA ASP A 168 -4.25 -4.03 -13.75
C ASP A 168 -5.33 -2.95 -13.98
N ARG A 169 -6.55 -3.21 -13.52
CA ARG A 169 -7.73 -2.35 -13.68
C ARG A 169 -7.91 -1.36 -12.54
N TYR A 170 -7.62 -1.76 -11.31
CA TYR A 170 -7.94 -0.97 -10.11
C TYR A 170 -6.71 -0.49 -9.33
N GLY A 171 -5.48 -0.73 -9.82
CA GLY A 171 -4.25 -0.35 -9.13
C GLY A 171 -4.13 1.16 -8.81
N ASN A 172 -4.84 2.03 -9.52
CA ASN A 172 -4.89 3.47 -9.26
C ASN A 172 -6.04 3.95 -8.36
N ARG A 173 -6.89 3.05 -7.85
CA ARG A 173 -8.06 3.38 -7.02
C ARG A 173 -7.73 3.60 -5.54
N PHE A 174 -6.50 3.30 -5.13
CA PHE A 174 -6.10 3.34 -3.72
C PHE A 174 -4.90 4.27 -3.51
N GLY A 175 -5.00 5.11 -2.48
CA GLY A 175 -3.92 5.99 -2.04
C GLY A 175 -3.06 5.35 -0.96
N LEU A 176 -3.63 4.40 -0.20
CA LEU A 176 -2.93 3.56 0.77
C LEU A 176 -3.15 2.08 0.41
N ILE A 177 -2.09 1.28 0.52
CA ILE A 177 -2.20 -0.18 0.51
C ILE A 177 -1.60 -0.75 1.79
N VAL A 178 -2.32 -1.68 2.42
CA VAL A 178 -1.91 -2.39 3.63
C VAL A 178 -1.77 -3.87 3.29
N PHE A 179 -0.59 -4.43 3.52
CA PHE A 179 -0.32 -5.86 3.35
C PHE A 179 -0.31 -6.53 4.72
N ASP A 180 -1.31 -7.36 4.98
CA ASP A 180 -1.30 -8.23 6.14
C ASP A 180 -0.47 -9.49 5.86
N GLU A 181 0.22 -9.97 6.88
CA GLU A 181 1.24 -11.02 6.77
C GLU A 181 2.16 -10.82 5.55
N VAL A 182 2.76 -9.62 5.46
CA VAL A 182 3.53 -9.14 4.30
C VAL A 182 4.73 -10.04 3.94
N HIS A 183 5.13 -10.93 4.84
CA HIS A 183 6.16 -11.94 4.55
C HIS A 183 5.77 -12.90 3.41
N HIS A 184 4.49 -12.97 3.02
CA HIS A 184 4.08 -13.68 1.82
C HIS A 184 4.38 -12.93 0.51
N LEU A 185 4.48 -11.60 0.55
CA LEU A 185 4.57 -10.74 -0.63
C LEU A 185 5.73 -11.07 -1.60
N PRO A 186 6.92 -11.55 -1.17
CA PRO A 186 8.02 -11.88 -2.09
C PRO A 186 7.78 -13.07 -3.02
N GLY A 187 6.64 -13.77 -2.93
CA GLY A 187 6.26 -14.76 -3.94
C GLY A 187 5.99 -14.11 -5.30
N GLU A 188 6.43 -14.75 -6.40
CA GLU A 188 6.40 -14.18 -7.76
C GLU A 188 5.04 -13.59 -8.16
N MET A 189 3.92 -14.21 -7.78
CA MET A 189 2.58 -13.72 -8.14
C MET A 189 2.14 -12.53 -7.28
N TYR A 190 2.59 -12.45 -6.03
CA TYR A 190 2.10 -11.44 -5.08
C TYR A 190 2.84 -10.11 -5.21
N SER A 191 4.11 -10.15 -5.62
CA SER A 191 4.88 -8.95 -5.95
C SER A 191 4.21 -8.13 -7.05
N HIS A 192 3.65 -8.79 -8.07
CA HIS A 192 2.98 -8.14 -9.20
C HIS A 192 1.79 -7.29 -8.77
N ALA A 193 1.00 -7.73 -7.78
CA ALA A 193 -0.09 -6.93 -7.23
C ALA A 193 0.42 -5.62 -6.61
N ALA A 194 1.52 -5.70 -5.86
CA ALA A 194 2.16 -4.52 -5.28
C ALA A 194 2.80 -3.61 -6.34
N GLU A 195 3.37 -4.19 -7.40
CA GLU A 195 3.99 -3.45 -8.50
C GLU A 195 2.96 -2.66 -9.32
N MET A 196 1.80 -3.28 -9.56
CA MET A 196 0.69 -2.71 -10.31
C MET A 196 -0.17 -1.72 -9.51
N CYS A 197 -0.01 -1.69 -8.19
CA CYS A 197 -0.66 -0.71 -7.34
C CYS A 197 0.08 0.62 -7.40
N LEU A 198 -0.65 1.72 -7.60
CA LEU A 198 -0.11 3.09 -7.65
C LEU A 198 0.17 3.67 -6.26
N ALA A 199 -0.47 3.12 -5.21
CA ALA A 199 -0.57 3.71 -3.89
C ALA A 199 0.77 4.31 -3.39
N PRO A 200 0.85 5.64 -3.16
CA PRO A 200 2.06 6.31 -2.69
C PRO A 200 2.37 6.02 -1.22
N TYR A 201 1.38 5.57 -0.44
CA TYR A 201 1.50 5.16 0.95
C TYR A 201 1.35 3.65 1.06
N ARG A 202 2.24 3.02 1.81
CA ARG A 202 2.35 1.55 1.86
C ARG A 202 2.70 1.08 3.27
N LEU A 203 1.91 0.17 3.80
CA LEU A 203 2.15 -0.42 5.11
C LEU A 203 2.22 -1.95 4.98
N GLY A 204 3.34 -2.53 5.38
CA GLY A 204 3.46 -3.97 5.57
C GLY A 204 3.29 -4.32 7.05
N LEU A 205 2.53 -5.35 7.36
CA LEU A 205 2.35 -5.88 8.72
C LEU A 205 2.82 -7.33 8.76
N THR A 206 3.71 -7.67 9.70
CA THR A 206 4.13 -9.05 9.91
C THR A 206 4.54 -9.28 11.36
N ALA A 207 4.38 -10.51 11.84
CA ALA A 207 5.00 -10.92 13.10
C ALA A 207 6.38 -11.57 12.90
N THR A 208 6.68 -11.96 11.66
CA THR A 208 7.86 -12.74 11.29
C THR A 208 8.45 -12.12 10.03
N PRO A 209 9.40 -11.18 10.15
CA PRO A 209 10.10 -10.65 8.99
C PRO A 209 10.99 -11.75 8.39
N GLU A 210 10.86 -12.00 7.08
CA GLU A 210 11.79 -12.88 6.37
C GLU A 210 13.18 -12.21 6.27
N ARG A 211 14.24 -12.98 6.54
CA ARG A 211 15.64 -12.52 6.48
C ARG A 211 16.40 -13.08 5.28
N ASP A 212 15.69 -13.61 4.30
CA ASP A 212 16.33 -14.09 3.08
C ASP A 212 16.78 -12.89 2.24
N GLU A 213 18.08 -12.80 1.96
CA GLU A 213 18.74 -11.58 1.49
C GLU A 213 18.12 -11.02 0.20
N GLY A 214 17.61 -11.86 -0.70
CA GLY A 214 16.96 -11.44 -1.95
C GLY A 214 15.52 -10.96 -1.79
N ARG A 215 14.77 -11.53 -0.84
CA ARG A 215 13.34 -11.22 -0.62
C ARG A 215 13.14 -9.92 0.14
N HIS A 216 14.07 -9.63 1.06
CA HIS A 216 14.14 -8.36 1.78
C HIS A 216 14.26 -7.16 0.82
N VAL A 217 15.14 -7.23 -0.18
CA VAL A 217 15.34 -6.13 -1.16
C VAL A 217 14.07 -5.85 -1.96
N LEU A 218 13.32 -6.90 -2.29
CA LEU A 218 12.05 -6.77 -2.98
C LEU A 218 11.00 -6.09 -2.08
N LEU A 219 10.91 -6.46 -0.80
CA LEU A 219 10.01 -5.79 0.16
C LEU A 219 10.35 -4.30 0.33
N ASP A 220 11.63 -3.95 0.41
CA ASP A 220 12.07 -2.56 0.52
C ASP A 220 11.63 -1.75 -0.70
N THR A 221 11.69 -2.35 -1.89
CA THR A 221 11.25 -1.71 -3.14
C THR A 221 9.74 -1.58 -3.20
N LEU A 222 9.02 -2.66 -2.88
CA LEU A 222 7.56 -2.74 -3.04
C LEU A 222 6.79 -2.04 -1.93
N VAL A 223 7.29 -2.03 -0.70
CA VAL A 223 6.57 -1.49 0.47
C VAL A 223 7.40 -0.37 1.10
N GLY A 224 8.67 -0.65 1.38
CA GLY A 224 9.58 0.22 2.11
C GLY A 224 10.35 -0.57 3.18
N PRO A 225 11.36 0.05 3.81
CA PRO A 225 12.18 -0.60 4.83
C PRO A 225 11.35 -1.00 6.05
N VAL A 226 11.94 -1.81 6.93
CA VAL A 226 11.39 -2.01 8.28
C VAL A 226 11.43 -0.67 9.03
N ALA A 227 10.26 -0.06 9.18
CA ALA A 227 10.10 1.23 9.85
C ALA A 227 10.07 1.07 11.37
N TYR A 228 9.58 -0.07 11.86
CA TYR A 228 9.49 -0.35 13.28
C TYR A 228 9.53 -1.86 13.54
N GLU A 229 10.28 -2.28 14.55
CA GLU A 229 10.31 -3.67 15.01
C GLU A 229 10.30 -3.72 16.54
N ARG A 230 9.40 -4.51 17.11
CA ARG A 230 9.51 -4.96 18.50
C ARG A 230 9.27 -6.45 18.63
N GLY A 231 10.18 -7.12 19.33
CA GLY A 231 10.03 -8.52 19.70
C GLY A 231 9.19 -8.72 20.96
N ILE A 232 8.72 -9.96 21.18
CA ILE A 232 7.91 -10.36 22.35
C ILE A 232 8.57 -9.94 23.67
N ARG A 233 9.88 -10.12 23.81
CA ARG A 233 10.64 -9.78 25.04
C ARG A 233 10.65 -8.28 25.37
N ALA A 234 10.52 -7.42 24.36
CA ALA A 234 10.52 -5.97 24.53
C ALA A 234 9.12 -5.40 24.82
N LEU A 235 8.07 -6.22 24.73
CA LEU A 235 6.69 -5.87 25.09
C LEU A 235 6.29 -6.43 26.47
N THR A 236 7.10 -7.32 27.03
CA THR A 236 6.89 -7.97 28.34
C THR A 236 7.68 -7.35 29.50
N GLY A 237 8.23 -6.14 29.36
CA GLY A 237 8.81 -5.38 30.49
C GLY A 237 8.06 -4.05 30.62
N GLU A 238 7.56 -3.61 31.76
CA GLU A 238 7.71 -4.00 33.17
C GLU A 238 6.32 -4.22 33.83
N TYR A 239 6.33 -4.82 35.02
CA TYR A 239 5.19 -5.22 35.86
C TYR A 239 4.09 -4.18 36.08
#